data_AF-A0A953TD89-F1
#
_entry.id   AF-A0A953TD89-F1
#
_cell.length_a   1.000
_cell.length_b   1.000
_cell.length_c   1.000
_cell.angle_alpha   90.00
_cell.angle_beta   90.00
_cell.angle_gamma   90.00
#
_symmetry.space_group_name_H-M   'P 1'
#
loop_
_entity.id
_entity.type
_entity.pdbx_description
1 polymer ?
#
loop_
_entity_poly.entity_id
_entity_poly.type
_entity_poly.pdbx_seq_one_letter_code
_entity_poly.pdbx_strand_id
1 'polypeptide(L)'
;MQRAAQIIDAALSLTLAVFCLFLLSQPAAAQNVKVELPFTSARSLLLVSVMVDGTPRTLIFDIGAERTLIHSTGQSVEHRATVILPGKTLSNFPLILSDLTDLQIAKAGADGVLGEDIIGKFDCVGIDYARKVITLESHGAR
;
A
#
# COMPACT_ATOMS: atom_id res chain seq x y z
N MET A 1 33.02 -7.15 -55.38
CA MET A 1 32.63 -5.95 -54.60
C MET A 1 31.28 -6.10 -53.88
N GLN A 2 30.29 -6.82 -54.42
CA GLN A 2 28.93 -6.95 -53.85
C GLN A 2 28.83 -7.60 -52.44
N ARG A 3 29.77 -8.50 -52.08
CA ARG A 3 29.82 -9.14 -50.74
C ARG A 3 30.24 -8.20 -49.60
N ALA A 4 31.00 -7.15 -49.89
CA ALA A 4 31.48 -6.22 -48.85
C ALA A 4 30.35 -5.32 -48.33
N ALA A 5 29.40 -4.94 -49.20
CA ALA A 5 28.24 -4.14 -48.82
C ALA A 5 27.28 -4.88 -47.88
N GLN A 6 27.04 -6.18 -48.12
CA GLN A 6 26.13 -6.99 -47.29
C GLN A 6 26.61 -7.17 -45.83
N ILE A 7 27.92 -7.17 -45.59
CA ILE A 7 28.49 -7.34 -44.23
C ILE A 7 28.27 -6.07 -43.39
N ILE A 8 28.32 -4.89 -44.02
CA ILE A 8 28.14 -3.60 -43.35
C ILE A 8 26.68 -3.40 -42.91
N ASP A 9 25.71 -3.78 -43.76
CA ASP A 9 24.28 -3.69 -43.42
C ASP A 9 23.89 -4.61 -42.25
N ALA A 10 24.44 -5.82 -42.20
CA ALA A 10 24.17 -6.76 -41.12
C ALA A 10 24.72 -6.27 -39.76
N ALA A 11 25.91 -5.67 -39.76
CA ALA A 11 26.53 -5.11 -38.55
C ALA A 11 25.77 -3.89 -38.02
N LEU A 12 25.30 -3.00 -38.91
CA LEU A 12 24.51 -1.84 -38.51
C LEU A 12 23.15 -2.25 -37.91
N SER A 13 22.50 -3.26 -38.50
CA SER A 13 21.24 -3.82 -38.01
C SER A 13 21.37 -4.43 -36.61
N LEU A 14 22.42 -5.24 -36.38
CA LEU A 14 22.67 -5.84 -35.08
C LEU A 14 22.97 -4.79 -34.00
N THR A 15 23.75 -3.77 -34.35
CA THR A 15 24.11 -2.69 -33.41
C THR A 15 22.88 -1.87 -33.01
N LEU A 16 22.01 -1.57 -33.97
CA LEU A 16 20.74 -0.88 -33.71
C LEU A 16 19.80 -1.72 -32.83
N ALA A 17 19.70 -3.03 -33.10
CA ALA A 17 18.89 -3.94 -32.29
C ALA A 17 19.39 -4.03 -30.83
N VAL A 18 20.70 -4.12 -30.62
CA VAL A 18 21.31 -4.12 -29.28
C VAL A 18 21.07 -2.79 -28.58
N PHE A 19 21.26 -1.66 -29.28
CA PHE A 19 20.98 -0.34 -28.72
C PHE A 19 19.50 -0.17 -28.33
N CYS A 20 18.56 -0.64 -29.15
CA CYS A 20 17.14 -0.66 -28.81
C CYS A 20 16.84 -1.52 -27.57
N LEU A 21 17.51 -2.67 -27.41
CA LEU A 21 17.38 -3.50 -26.20
C LEU A 21 17.86 -2.76 -24.94
N PHE A 22 18.93 -1.97 -25.04
CA PHE A 22 19.41 -1.13 -23.93
C PHE A 22 18.49 0.05 -23.62
N LEU A 23 17.77 0.59 -24.61
CA LEU A 23 16.78 1.64 -24.38
C LEU A 23 15.48 1.12 -23.74
N LEU A 24 15.14 -0.15 -23.97
CA LEU A 24 13.97 -0.80 -23.36
C LEU A 24 14.24 -1.32 -21.94
N SER A 25 15.51 -1.49 -21.56
CA SER A 25 15.90 -1.94 -20.22
C SER A 25 16.08 -0.80 -19.21
N GLN A 26 15.32 0.31 -19.34
CA GLN A 26 15.27 1.27 -18.25
C GLN A 26 14.67 0.57 -17.02
N PRO A 27 15.41 0.47 -15.89
CA PRO A 27 14.84 -0.07 -14.68
C PRO A 27 13.62 0.77 -14.36
N ALA A 28 12.47 0.12 -14.14
CA ALA A 28 11.29 0.80 -13.64
C ALA A 28 11.72 1.60 -12.41
N ALA A 29 11.72 2.93 -12.53
CA ALA A 29 12.16 3.79 -11.44
C ALA A 29 11.38 3.39 -10.20
N ALA A 30 12.08 2.89 -9.19
CA ALA A 30 11.49 2.48 -7.92
C ALA A 30 10.77 3.70 -7.36
N GLN A 31 9.44 3.73 -7.49
CA GLN A 31 8.65 4.83 -6.97
C GLN A 31 8.64 4.68 -5.45
N ASN A 32 9.34 5.58 -4.76
CA ASN A 32 9.20 5.72 -3.32
C ASN A 32 7.79 6.22 -3.04
N VAL A 33 6.93 5.34 -2.53
CA VAL A 33 5.57 5.71 -2.12
C VAL A 33 5.64 6.15 -0.67
N LYS A 34 5.25 7.40 -0.42
CA LYS A 34 5.09 7.96 0.92
C LYS A 34 3.61 8.22 1.17
N VAL A 35 3.05 7.55 2.17
CA VAL A 35 1.67 7.73 2.64
C VAL A 35 1.73 8.52 3.94
N GLU A 36 1.04 9.66 3.99
CA GLU A 36 0.86 10.43 5.22
C GLU A 36 -0.58 10.26 5.70
N LEU A 37 -0.75 9.66 6.88
CA LEU A 37 -2.03 9.42 7.54
C LEU A 37 -2.16 10.39 8.72
N PRO A 38 -2.94 11.48 8.59
CA PRO A 38 -3.33 12.28 9.74
C PRO A 38 -4.05 11.39 10.75
N PHE A 39 -3.74 11.57 12.04
CA PHE A 39 -4.39 10.83 13.11
C PHE A 39 -5.01 11.74 14.16
N THR A 40 -5.98 11.20 14.88
CA THR A 40 -6.47 11.74 16.16
C THR A 40 -6.16 10.77 17.28
N SER A 41 -6.03 11.29 18.50
CA SER A 41 -5.82 10.45 19.67
C SER A 41 -7.08 10.39 20.51
N ALA A 42 -7.57 9.19 20.82
CA ALA A 42 -8.71 8.97 21.69
C ALA A 42 -8.42 7.79 22.61
N ARG A 43 -8.48 8.01 23.95
CA ARG A 43 -8.21 6.95 24.95
C ARG A 43 -6.88 6.23 24.73
N SER A 44 -5.83 7.00 24.42
CA SER A 44 -4.48 6.49 24.10
C SER A 44 -4.38 5.66 22.81
N LEU A 45 -5.43 5.63 21.97
CA LEU A 45 -5.42 5.00 20.66
C LEU A 45 -5.15 6.03 19.57
N LEU A 46 -4.43 5.63 18.52
CA LEU A 46 -4.21 6.44 17.31
C LEU A 46 -5.27 6.05 16.29
N LEU A 47 -6.12 7.00 15.91
CA LEU A 47 -7.22 6.79 14.98
C LEU A 47 -6.89 7.45 13.65
N VAL A 48 -6.93 6.67 12.56
CA VAL A 48 -6.69 7.13 11.18
C VAL A 48 -7.93 6.95 10.33
N SER A 49 -8.12 7.82 9.34
CA SER A 49 -9.21 7.68 8.36
C SER A 49 -8.70 7.03 7.08
N VAL A 50 -9.38 6.00 6.61
CA VAL A 50 -9.10 5.28 5.36
C VAL A 50 -10.40 5.06 4.58
N MET A 51 -10.34 4.78 3.28
CA MET A 51 -11.54 4.35 2.54
C MET A 51 -11.54 2.83 2.40
N VAL A 52 -12.65 2.19 2.75
CA VAL A 52 -12.90 0.77 2.49
C VAL A 52 -14.17 0.65 1.64
N ASP A 53 -14.05 0.09 0.45
CA ASP A 53 -15.13 -0.02 -0.53
C ASP A 53 -15.84 1.32 -0.79
N GLY A 54 -15.05 2.39 -0.91
CA GLY A 54 -15.56 3.74 -1.15
C GLY A 54 -16.24 4.40 0.06
N THR A 55 -16.25 3.75 1.23
CA THR A 55 -16.79 4.30 2.48
C THR A 55 -15.65 4.73 3.40
N PRO A 56 -15.62 5.98 3.91
CA PRO A 56 -14.63 6.39 4.89
C PRO A 56 -14.83 5.62 6.20
N ARG A 57 -13.74 5.13 6.78
CA ARG A 57 -13.70 4.36 8.03
C ARG A 57 -12.61 4.90 8.94
N THR A 58 -12.92 5.02 10.23
CA THR A 58 -11.96 5.39 11.26
C THR A 58 -11.40 4.12 11.88
N LEU A 59 -10.11 3.83 11.69
CA LEU A 59 -9.47 2.63 12.19
C LEU A 59 -8.45 2.97 13.27
N ILE A 60 -8.31 2.08 14.25
CA ILE A 60 -7.17 2.11 15.16
C ILE A 60 -5.93 1.70 14.38
N PHE A 61 -4.87 2.50 14.42
CA PHE A 61 -3.57 2.10 13.91
C PHE A 61 -2.88 1.18 14.93
N ASP A 62 -2.79 -0.12 14.64
CA ASP A 62 -2.26 -1.12 15.56
C ASP A 62 -1.24 -2.04 14.88
N ILE A 63 0.03 -1.79 15.18
CA ILE A 63 1.15 -2.61 14.68
C ILE A 63 1.19 -4.01 15.31
N GLY A 64 0.46 -4.26 16.40
CA GLY A 64 0.37 -5.56 17.06
C GLY A 64 -0.75 -6.45 16.52
N ALA A 65 -1.63 -5.92 15.66
CA ALA A 65 -2.71 -6.69 15.05
C ALA A 65 -2.24 -7.32 13.73
N GLU A 66 -2.23 -8.64 13.63
CA GLU A 66 -1.79 -9.35 12.41
C GLU A 66 -2.68 -9.06 11.19
N ARG A 67 -3.98 -8.82 11.41
CA ARG A 67 -4.98 -8.65 10.36
C ARG A 67 -5.76 -7.35 10.55
N THR A 68 -6.10 -6.71 9.44
CA THR A 68 -7.00 -5.56 9.42
C THR A 68 -8.45 -6.03 9.62
N LEU A 69 -9.10 -5.43 10.61
CA LEU A 69 -10.46 -5.76 11.04
C LEU A 69 -11.39 -4.59 10.74
N ILE A 70 -12.60 -4.88 10.28
CA ILE A 70 -13.68 -3.90 10.11
C ILE A 70 -14.91 -4.37 10.89
N HIS A 71 -15.49 -3.46 11.64
CA HIS A 71 -16.71 -3.69 12.38
C HIS A 71 -17.87 -4.02 11.42
N SER A 72 -18.52 -5.14 11.67
CA SER A 72 -19.73 -5.56 10.99
C SER A 72 -20.64 -6.29 11.98
N THR A 73 -21.95 -6.15 11.82
CA THR A 73 -22.92 -6.94 12.57
C THR A 73 -23.06 -8.31 11.90
N GLY A 74 -22.58 -9.38 12.54
CA GLY A 74 -22.74 -10.74 12.02
C GLY A 74 -21.59 -11.68 12.35
N GLN A 75 -21.54 -12.80 11.62
CA GLN A 75 -20.45 -13.76 11.76
C GLN A 75 -19.13 -13.18 11.23
N SER A 76 -18.03 -13.58 11.87
CA SER A 76 -16.71 -13.21 11.42
C SER A 76 -16.41 -13.87 10.06
N VAL A 77 -16.14 -13.06 9.04
CA VAL A 77 -15.89 -13.55 7.67
C VAL A 77 -14.74 -12.79 7.04
N GLU A 78 -13.97 -13.45 6.18
CA GLU A 78 -13.03 -12.77 5.30
C GLU A 78 -13.79 -12.08 4.16
N HIS A 79 -13.51 -10.80 3.95
CA HIS A 79 -14.10 -9.97 2.90
C HIS A 79 -12.99 -9.36 2.06
N ARG A 80 -13.11 -9.43 0.74
CA ARG A 80 -12.13 -8.81 -0.16
C ARG A 80 -12.62 -7.44 -0.57
N ALA A 81 -11.90 -6.43 -0.12
CA ALA A 81 -12.27 -5.03 -0.28
C ALA A 81 -11.27 -4.26 -1.14
N THR A 82 -11.67 -3.08 -1.59
CA THR A 82 -10.71 -2.05 -2.01
C THR A 82 -10.40 -1.13 -0.84
N VAL A 83 -9.14 -1.09 -0.41
CA VAL A 83 -8.66 -0.19 0.64
C VAL A 83 -7.86 0.95 0.02
N ILE A 84 -8.23 2.19 0.31
CA ILE A 84 -7.55 3.38 -0.20
C ILE A 84 -6.94 4.15 0.97
N LEU A 85 -5.63 4.28 0.91
CA LEU A 85 -4.80 5.17 1.71
C LEU A 85 -4.37 6.35 0.81
N PRO A 86 -3.96 7.51 1.36
CA PRO A 86 -3.39 8.59 0.57
C PRO A 86 -2.23 8.12 -0.32
N GLY A 87 -2.41 8.14 -1.64
CA GLY A 87 -1.39 7.70 -2.60
C GLY A 87 -1.22 6.19 -2.77
N LYS A 88 -2.02 5.34 -2.11
CA LYS A 88 -1.95 3.88 -2.25
C LYS A 88 -3.34 3.25 -2.28
N THR A 89 -3.62 2.51 -3.34
CA THR A 89 -4.84 1.68 -3.46
C THR A 89 -4.46 0.21 -3.38
N LEU A 90 -5.14 -0.53 -2.51
CA LEU A 90 -5.03 -1.99 -2.36
C LEU A 90 -6.34 -2.61 -2.84
N SER A 91 -6.35 -3.15 -4.05
CA SER A 91 -7.54 -3.80 -4.62
C SER A 91 -7.62 -5.26 -4.20
N ASN A 92 -8.84 -5.76 -4.00
CA ASN A 92 -9.12 -7.17 -3.66
C ASN A 92 -8.34 -7.64 -2.40
N PHE A 93 -8.13 -6.73 -1.46
CA PHE A 93 -7.34 -6.96 -0.26
C PHE A 93 -8.18 -7.69 0.80
N PRO A 94 -7.67 -8.79 1.40
CA PRO A 94 -8.44 -9.56 2.38
C PRO A 94 -8.50 -8.85 3.72
N LEU A 95 -9.70 -8.52 4.16
CA LEU A 95 -10.02 -7.96 5.48
C LEU A 95 -10.85 -8.96 6.28
N ILE A 96 -10.85 -8.84 7.60
CA ILE A 96 -11.76 -9.60 8.45
C ILE A 96 -12.91 -8.69 8.89
N LEU A 97 -14.14 -9.03 8.50
CA LEU A 97 -15.34 -8.41 9.05
C LEU A 97 -15.67 -9.14 10.35
N SER A 98 -15.85 -8.41 11.45
CA SER A 98 -16.17 -9.01 12.74
C SER A 98 -17.03 -8.09 13.60
N ASP A 99 -17.79 -8.67 14.53
CA ASP A 99 -18.50 -7.88 15.52
C ASP A 99 -17.50 -7.37 16.57
N LEU A 100 -17.40 -6.05 16.69
CA LEU A 100 -16.47 -5.36 17.59
C LEU A 100 -17.25 -4.60 18.68
N THR A 101 -18.56 -4.82 18.81
CA THR A 101 -19.45 -4.08 19.72
C THR A 101 -18.96 -4.16 21.18
N ASP A 102 -18.48 -5.34 21.59
CA ASP A 102 -18.00 -5.58 22.95
C ASP A 102 -16.57 -5.10 23.19
N LEU A 103 -15.84 -4.74 22.14
CA LEU A 103 -14.47 -4.29 22.25
C LEU A 103 -14.40 -2.81 22.62
N GLN A 104 -13.34 -2.44 23.34
CA GLN A 104 -13.09 -1.03 23.67
C GLN A 104 -12.93 -0.13 22.43
N ILE A 105 -12.65 -0.76 21.28
CA ILE A 105 -12.55 -0.17 19.95
C ILE A 105 -13.82 0.58 19.57
N ALA A 106 -14.99 -0.06 19.70
CA ALA A 106 -16.28 0.57 19.41
C ALA A 106 -16.53 1.77 20.34
N LYS A 107 -16.11 1.67 21.61
CA LYS A 107 -16.22 2.77 22.58
C LYS A 107 -15.28 3.94 22.29
N ALA A 108 -14.23 3.73 21.50
CA ALA A 108 -13.34 4.78 21.00
C ALA A 108 -13.87 5.45 19.72
N GLY A 109 -15.01 4.97 19.19
CA GLY A 109 -15.59 5.47 17.93
C GLY A 109 -14.86 4.97 16.69
N ALA A 110 -14.07 3.90 16.81
CA ALA A 110 -13.40 3.29 15.68
C ALA A 110 -14.30 2.24 15.01
N ASP A 111 -14.29 2.24 13.68
CA ASP A 111 -14.92 1.24 12.82
C ASP A 111 -14.08 -0.04 12.67
N GLY A 112 -12.89 -0.12 13.28
CA GLY A 112 -12.02 -1.28 13.13
C GLY A 112 -10.56 -1.04 13.53
N VAL A 113 -9.69 -1.92 13.04
CA VAL A 113 -8.25 -1.93 13.31
C VAL A 113 -7.50 -2.05 11.98
N LEU A 114 -6.52 -1.17 11.77
CA LEU A 114 -5.55 -1.25 10.68
C LEU A 114 -4.33 -2.02 11.19
N GLY A 115 -4.14 -3.23 10.66
CA GLY A 115 -3.13 -4.19 11.12
C GLY A 115 -1.88 -4.28 10.24
N GLU A 116 -1.00 -5.19 10.63
CA GLU A 116 0.30 -5.49 10.00
C GLU A 116 0.15 -5.98 8.55
N ASP A 117 -0.93 -6.66 8.20
CA ASP A 117 -1.20 -7.09 6.82
C ASP A 117 -1.21 -5.94 5.78
N ILE A 118 -1.58 -4.72 6.23
CA ILE A 118 -1.46 -3.48 5.44
C ILE A 118 -0.19 -2.71 5.80
N ILE A 119 0.10 -2.53 7.10
CA ILE A 119 1.23 -1.71 7.57
C ILE A 119 2.57 -2.30 7.11
N GLY A 120 2.72 -3.62 7.13
CA GLY A 120 3.92 -4.35 6.70
C GLY A 120 4.17 -4.32 5.19
N LYS A 121 3.30 -3.68 4.39
CA LYS A 121 3.58 -3.37 2.98
C LYS A 121 4.50 -2.15 2.80
N PHE A 122 4.86 -1.51 3.89
CA PHE A 122 5.76 -0.37 3.94
C PHE A 122 7.02 -0.76 4.71
N ASP A 123 8.17 -0.25 4.26
CA ASP A 123 9.47 -0.56 4.87
C ASP A 123 9.70 0.22 6.17
N CYS A 124 9.06 1.40 6.28
CA CYS A 124 9.25 2.31 7.38
C CYS A 124 7.90 2.86 7.85
N VAL A 125 7.74 2.90 9.18
CA VAL A 125 6.61 3.52 9.88
C VAL A 125 7.18 4.59 10.80
N GLY A 126 6.81 5.85 10.54
CA GLY A 126 7.12 6.99 11.40
C GLY A 126 5.87 7.53 12.06
N ILE A 127 5.98 7.96 13.33
CA ILE A 127 4.89 8.65 14.03
C ILE A 127 5.39 10.01 14.49
N ASP A 128 4.85 11.07 13.92
CA ASP A 128 5.09 12.45 14.33
C ASP A 128 3.91 12.93 15.19
N TYR A 129 4.08 12.89 16.51
CA TYR A 129 3.06 13.32 17.46
C TYR A 129 2.82 14.83 17.46
N ALA A 130 3.82 15.62 17.11
CA ALA A 130 3.69 17.08 17.05
C ALA A 130 2.81 17.49 15.86
N ARG A 131 3.03 16.85 14.70
CA ARG A 131 2.23 17.07 13.48
C ARG A 131 0.94 16.22 13.44
N LYS A 132 0.80 15.24 14.34
CA LYS A 132 -0.28 14.24 14.35
C LYS A 132 -0.40 13.50 13.03
N VAL A 133 0.74 13.04 12.51
CA VAL A 133 0.82 12.29 11.25
C VAL A 133 1.57 10.98 11.48
N ILE A 134 1.02 9.89 10.96
CA ILE A 134 1.74 8.64 10.73
C ILE A 134 2.23 8.64 9.29
N THR A 135 3.50 8.32 9.08
CA THR A 135 4.11 8.21 7.76
C THR A 135 4.42 6.75 7.47
N LEU A 136 3.95 6.23 6.34
CA LEU A 136 4.29 4.90 5.84
C LEU A 136 5.07 5.06 4.54
N GLU A 137 6.30 4.54 4.48
CA GLU A 137 7.18 4.67 3.32
C GLU A 137 7.53 3.29 2.76
N SER A 138 7.40 3.12 1.44
CA SER A 138 7.89 1.95 0.73
C SER A 138 8.88 2.37 -0.35
N HIS A 139 10.05 1.74 -0.37
CA HIS A 139 11.02 1.82 -1.45
C HIS A 139 10.65 0.77 -2.50
N GLY A 140 10.58 1.16 -3.76
CA GLY A 140 10.05 0.29 -4.81
C GLY A 140 10.69 -1.12 -4.87
N ALA A 141 9.82 -2.12 -4.86
CA ALA A 141 9.99 -3.57 -5.05
C ALA A 141 11.01 -4.31 -4.15
N ARG A 142 10.46 -5.00 -3.14
CA ARG A 142 10.73 -6.44 -2.96
C ARG A 142 9.66 -7.25 -3.67
#